data_AF-A0A9W9YMX1-F1
#
_entry.id   AF-A0A9W9YMX1-F1
#
_cell.length_a   1.000
_cell.length_b   1.000
_cell.length_c   1.000
_cell.angle_alpha   90.00
_cell.angle_beta   90.00
_cell.angle_gamma   90.00
#
_symmetry.space_group_name_H-M   'P 1'
#
loop_
_entity.id
_entity.type
_entity.pdbx_description
1 polymer ?
#
loop_
_entity_poly.entity_id
_entity_poly.type
_entity_poly.pdbx_seq_one_letter_code
_entity_poly.pdbx_strand_id
1 'polypeptide(L)'
;MGHSCARRTVNNVVNTLSQKHGQSFEDFINEATRHKWLLVLIIDDYTSIHTKRRPQEERASEAKTMCTIVVKAFKQIQAVPVAQANFIHDPNGIDIELCQGIITSPSCMHNISTTYASTMPDWLTQAFFNPELQRQRLNAHQYCESDTVRTMRKMDDLHLADFVELRLKSKSDFDAAYDVVFSTGLGNYMKKFVLVQPGDWPCQFLLQANNLPVSEEVQQL
;
A
#
# COMPACT_ATOMS: atom_id res chain seq x y z
N MET A 1 26.50 -13.29 -20.11
CA MET A 1 25.74 -13.55 -21.35
C MET A 1 25.18 -12.22 -21.84
N GLY A 2 25.61 -11.74 -23.01
CA GLY A 2 25.15 -10.46 -23.56
C GLY A 2 23.90 -10.66 -24.41
N HIS A 3 22.79 -10.05 -24.03
CA HIS A 3 21.62 -9.98 -24.89
C HIS A 3 21.87 -8.94 -25.99
N SER A 4 21.52 -9.26 -27.24
CA SER A 4 21.53 -8.28 -28.33
C SER A 4 20.53 -7.16 -28.03
N CYS A 5 20.98 -5.90 -28.08
CA CYS A 5 20.14 -4.70 -27.91
C CYS A 5 19.23 -4.41 -29.12
N ALA A 6 19.07 -5.36 -30.05
CA ALA A 6 18.16 -5.19 -31.18
C ALA A 6 16.71 -5.06 -30.69
N ARG A 7 15.97 -4.10 -31.25
CA ARG A 7 14.56 -3.81 -30.90
C ARG A 7 13.68 -5.07 -30.86
N ARG A 8 13.88 -5.99 -31.81
CA ARG A 8 13.14 -7.26 -31.86
C ARG A 8 13.43 -8.14 -30.65
N THR A 9 14.70 -8.27 -30.26
CA THR A 9 15.12 -9.03 -29.08
C THR A 9 14.54 -8.41 -27.82
N VAL A 10 14.61 -7.09 -27.66
CA VAL A 10 14.01 -6.38 -26.52
C VAL A 10 12.50 -6.60 -26.46
N ASN A 11 11.78 -6.44 -27.58
CA ASN A 11 10.34 -6.67 -27.62
C ASN A 11 9.97 -8.11 -27.28
N ASN A 12 10.71 -9.09 -27.79
CA ASN A 12 10.46 -10.50 -27.48
C ASN A 12 10.66 -10.80 -26.00
N VAL A 13 11.72 -10.24 -25.39
CA VAL A 13 11.98 -10.38 -23.95
C VAL A 13 10.86 -9.72 -23.14
N VAL A 14 10.48 -8.49 -23.48
CA VAL A 14 9.38 -7.77 -22.81
C VAL A 14 8.07 -8.54 -22.89
N ASN A 15 7.70 -9.04 -24.08
CA ASN A 15 6.48 -9.83 -24.26
C ASN A 15 6.52 -11.13 -23.45
N THR A 16 7.67 -11.81 -23.44
CA THR A 16 7.84 -13.04 -22.65
C THR A 16 7.74 -12.77 -21.16
N LEU A 17 8.33 -11.66 -20.67
CA LEU A 17 8.23 -11.26 -19.27
C LEU A 17 6.79 -10.91 -18.90
N SER A 18 6.10 -10.13 -19.74
CA SER A 18 4.70 -9.76 -19.53
C SER A 18 3.77 -10.98 -19.47
N GLN A 19 3.93 -11.94 -20.40
CA GLN A 19 3.14 -13.17 -20.40
C GLN A 19 3.39 -14.05 -19.16
N LYS A 20 4.64 -14.11 -18.70
CA LYS A 20 5.00 -14.89 -17.50
C LYS A 20 4.62 -14.20 -16.20
N HIS A 21 4.44 -12.89 -16.22
CA HIS A 21 4.20 -12.09 -15.02
C HIS A 21 2.90 -12.49 -14.32
N GLY A 22 1.80 -12.62 -15.07
CA GLY A 22 0.50 -13.02 -14.52
C GLY A 22 0.57 -14.36 -13.78
N GLN A 23 1.12 -15.39 -14.42
CA GLN A 23 1.31 -16.70 -13.79
C GLN A 23 2.20 -16.63 -12.56
N SER A 24 3.32 -15.91 -12.66
CA SER A 24 4.26 -15.71 -11.54
C SER A 24 3.59 -15.04 -10.34
N PHE A 25 2.67 -14.11 -10.57
CA PHE A 25 1.92 -13.43 -9.51
C PHE A 25 0.87 -14.36 -8.90
N GLU A 26 0.10 -15.09 -9.72
CA GLU A 26 -0.87 -16.06 -9.23
C GLU A 26 -0.20 -17.17 -8.37
N ASP A 27 0.96 -17.68 -8.81
CA ASP A 27 1.75 -18.66 -8.08
C ASP A 27 2.18 -18.11 -6.71
N PHE A 28 2.59 -16.85 -6.66
CA PHE A 28 2.91 -16.15 -5.42
C PHE A 28 1.70 -16.06 -4.48
N ILE A 29 0.52 -15.69 -4.97
CA ILE A 29 -0.70 -15.63 -4.14
C ILE A 29 -1.09 -17.01 -3.62
N ASN A 30 -0.95 -18.05 -4.43
CA ASN A 30 -1.19 -19.43 -4.02
C ASN A 30 -0.21 -19.87 -2.91
N GLU A 31 1.06 -19.53 -3.05
CA GLU A 31 2.08 -19.81 -2.05
C GLU A 31 1.81 -19.06 -0.73
N ALA A 32 1.48 -17.77 -0.81
CA ALA A 32 1.10 -16.96 0.35
C ALA A 32 -0.13 -17.52 1.06
N THR A 33 -1.13 -17.98 0.30
CA THR A 33 -2.33 -18.63 0.84
C THR A 33 -1.98 -19.93 1.58
N ARG A 34 -1.10 -20.75 1.00
CA ARG A 34 -0.69 -22.05 1.58
C ARG A 34 0.07 -21.87 2.89
N HIS A 35 1.02 -20.93 2.92
CA HIS A 35 1.85 -20.66 4.09
C HIS A 35 1.24 -19.65 5.07
N LYS A 36 0.05 -19.13 4.75
CA LYS A 36 -0.69 -18.16 5.57
C LYS A 36 0.12 -16.89 5.85
N TRP A 37 0.81 -16.38 4.84
CA TRP A 37 1.55 -15.12 4.96
C TRP A 37 0.58 -13.95 5.02
N LEU A 38 0.86 -12.97 5.87
CA LEU A 38 0.16 -11.69 5.84
C LEU A 38 0.48 -10.95 4.54
N LEU A 39 -0.56 -10.55 3.81
CA LEU A 39 -0.44 -9.73 2.61
C LEU A 39 -0.91 -8.31 2.88
N VAL A 40 -0.16 -7.35 2.34
CA VAL A 40 -0.50 -5.93 2.32
C VAL A 40 -0.62 -5.48 0.87
N LEU A 41 -1.82 -5.02 0.49
CA LEU A 41 -2.10 -4.43 -0.82
C LEU A 41 -1.82 -2.93 -0.75
N ILE A 42 -1.00 -2.43 -1.66
CA ILE A 42 -0.67 -1.02 -1.77
C ILE A 42 -1.08 -0.56 -3.17
N ILE A 43 -1.97 0.43 -3.19
CA ILE A 43 -2.45 1.10 -4.41
C ILE A 43 -2.09 2.57 -4.24
N ASP A 44 -1.24 3.09 -5.12
CA ASP A 44 -0.69 4.44 -4.99
C ASP A 44 -0.65 5.18 -6.33
N ASP A 45 -0.88 6.49 -6.32
CA ASP A 45 -0.82 7.33 -7.52
C ASP A 45 0.59 7.86 -7.78
N TYR A 46 1.03 7.72 -9.03
CA TYR A 46 2.27 8.30 -9.53
C TYR A 46 1.95 9.22 -10.71
N THR A 47 2.35 10.48 -10.63
CA THR A 47 2.25 11.40 -11.76
C THR A 47 3.50 11.30 -12.62
N SER A 48 3.35 10.81 -13.86
CA SER A 48 4.44 10.77 -14.82
C SER A 48 4.77 12.17 -15.31
N ILE A 49 5.92 12.68 -14.85
CA ILE A 49 6.50 13.95 -15.32
C ILE A 49 7.19 13.82 -16.68
N HIS A 50 7.39 12.58 -17.16
CA HIS A 50 8.02 12.30 -18.44
C HIS A 50 6.97 12.31 -19.55
N THR A 51 6.59 13.52 -19.96
CA THR A 51 5.69 13.73 -21.07
C THR A 51 6.47 13.82 -22.40
N LYS A 52 5.79 13.65 -23.55
CA LYS A 52 6.47 13.72 -24.87
C LYS A 52 7.13 15.09 -25.02
N ARG A 53 8.46 15.12 -25.04
CA ARG A 53 9.27 16.35 -25.09
C ARG A 53 9.01 17.21 -26.33
N ARG A 54 8.46 16.62 -27.41
CA ARG A 54 8.05 17.32 -28.62
C ARG A 54 6.58 16.93 -28.94
N PRO A 55 5.62 17.85 -28.79
CA PRO A 55 4.25 17.63 -29.21
C PRO A 55 4.22 17.29 -30.70
N GLN A 56 3.45 16.26 -31.08
CA GLN A 56 3.13 15.97 -32.48
C GLN A 56 1.88 16.73 -32.94
N GLU A 57 1.17 17.34 -32.00
CA GLU A 57 -0.08 18.10 -32.18
C GLU A 57 0.06 19.48 -31.53
N GLU A 58 -0.84 20.42 -31.83
CA GLU A 58 -0.89 21.77 -31.24
C GLU A 58 -1.39 21.80 -29.77
N ARG A 59 -1.43 20.65 -29.10
CA ARG A 59 -1.85 20.54 -27.70
C ARG A 59 -0.64 20.48 -26.78
N ALA A 60 -0.73 21.16 -25.63
CA ALA A 60 0.27 21.05 -24.57
C ALA A 60 0.36 19.60 -24.10
N SER A 61 1.58 19.13 -23.80
CA SER A 61 1.75 17.78 -23.29
C SER A 61 1.29 17.71 -21.84
N GLU A 62 0.20 16.99 -21.58
CA GLU A 62 -0.31 16.78 -20.22
C GLU A 62 0.44 15.65 -19.51
N ALA A 63 0.62 15.81 -18.20
CA ALA A 63 1.13 14.74 -17.34
C ALA A 63 0.07 13.65 -17.20
N LYS A 64 0.49 12.39 -17.32
CA LYS A 64 -0.40 11.25 -17.09
C LYS A 64 -0.28 10.80 -15.64
N THR A 65 -1.41 10.69 -14.96
CA THR A 65 -1.48 10.04 -13.65
C THR A 65 -1.61 8.55 -13.86
N MET A 66 -0.71 7.80 -13.23
CA MET A 66 -0.68 6.35 -13.23
C MET A 66 -0.96 5.86 -11.81
N CYS A 67 -1.42 4.64 -11.71
CA CYS A 67 -1.67 3.92 -10.47
C CYS A 67 -0.74 2.71 -10.46
N THR A 68 0.05 2.60 -9.40
CA THR A 68 0.90 1.43 -9.17
C THR A 68 0.20 0.53 -8.17
N ILE A 69 0.06 -0.75 -8.52
CA ILE A 69 -0.57 -1.72 -7.64
C ILE A 69 0.44 -2.80 -7.29
N VAL A 70 0.80 -2.88 -6.00
CA VAL A 70 1.77 -3.85 -5.51
C VAL A 70 1.21 -4.59 -4.29
N VAL A 71 1.63 -5.84 -4.14
CA VAL A 71 1.34 -6.66 -2.97
C VAL A 71 2.65 -7.01 -2.28
N LYS A 72 2.72 -6.68 -0.99
CA LYS A 72 3.86 -7.05 -0.13
C LYS A 72 3.49 -8.21 0.77
N ALA A 73 4.32 -9.24 0.80
CA ALA A 73 4.17 -10.35 1.74
C ALA A 73 5.06 -10.16 2.97
N PHE A 74 4.47 -10.35 4.15
CA PHE A 74 5.19 -10.41 5.43
C PHE A 74 5.25 -11.87 5.89
N LYS A 75 6.24 -12.61 5.40
CA LYS A 75 6.38 -14.07 5.61
C LYS A 75 6.51 -14.49 7.08
N GLN A 76 6.99 -13.59 7.93
CA GLN A 76 7.19 -13.82 9.37
C GLN A 76 5.90 -13.62 10.18
N ILE A 77 4.86 -13.06 9.57
CA ILE A 77 3.60 -12.70 10.24
C ILE A 77 2.48 -13.59 9.67
N GLN A 78 1.73 -14.23 10.56
CA GLN A 78 0.58 -15.04 10.18
C GLN A 78 -0.60 -14.18 9.74
N ALA A 79 -1.25 -14.58 8.66
CA ALA A 79 -2.46 -13.94 8.15
C ALA A 79 -3.63 -14.11 9.11
N VAL A 80 -4.47 -13.07 9.22
CA VAL A 80 -5.67 -13.08 10.07
C VAL A 80 -6.81 -13.80 9.32
N PRO A 81 -7.39 -14.89 9.84
CA PRO A 81 -8.52 -15.55 9.20
C PRO A 81 -9.79 -14.67 9.18
N VAL A 82 -10.53 -14.67 8.07
CA VAL A 82 -11.77 -13.87 7.95
C VAL A 82 -12.82 -14.26 9.00
N ALA A 83 -12.90 -15.54 9.38
CA ALA A 83 -13.82 -16.01 10.43
C ALA A 83 -13.58 -15.34 11.82
N GLN A 84 -12.41 -14.75 12.03
CA GLN A 84 -12.06 -14.04 13.27
C GLN A 84 -12.26 -12.51 13.14
N ALA A 85 -12.64 -12.02 11.96
CA ALA A 85 -12.66 -10.60 11.59
C ALA A 85 -14.00 -9.90 11.83
N ASN A 86 -14.88 -10.43 12.69
CA ASN A 86 -16.26 -9.93 12.90
C ASN A 86 -16.38 -8.48 13.44
N PHE A 87 -15.29 -7.72 13.57
CA PHE A 87 -15.30 -6.39 14.22
C PHE A 87 -14.29 -5.39 13.63
N ILE A 88 -13.95 -5.45 12.33
CA ILE A 88 -12.86 -4.60 11.81
C ILE A 88 -13.29 -3.15 11.52
N HIS A 89 -14.58 -2.89 11.27
CA HIS A 89 -15.10 -1.53 11.15
C HIS A 89 -16.18 -1.31 12.21
N ASP A 90 -16.04 -0.24 13.01
CA ASP A 90 -17.12 0.21 13.88
C ASP A 90 -18.32 0.59 12.98
N PRO A 91 -19.47 -0.10 13.09
CA PRO A 91 -20.64 0.21 12.28
C PRO A 91 -21.18 1.62 12.55
N ASN A 92 -20.83 2.22 13.69
CA ASN A 92 -21.22 3.58 14.04
C ASN A 92 -20.26 4.65 13.48
N GLY A 93 -19.17 4.23 12.82
CA GLY A 93 -18.14 5.14 12.32
C GLY A 93 -17.25 5.71 13.43
N ILE A 94 -16.69 6.90 13.21
CA ILE A 94 -15.84 7.58 14.19
C ILE A 94 -16.71 8.51 15.02
N ASP A 95 -16.85 8.24 16.32
CA ASP A 95 -17.48 9.16 17.27
C ASP A 95 -16.52 10.31 17.58
N ILE A 96 -16.81 11.48 17.01
CA ILE A 96 -15.98 12.69 17.15
C ILE A 96 -15.94 13.17 18.60
N GLU A 97 -17.05 13.10 19.34
CA GLU A 97 -17.11 13.57 20.73
C GLU A 97 -16.30 12.65 21.63
N LEU A 98 -16.41 11.34 21.44
CA LEU A 98 -15.58 10.36 22.13
C LEU A 98 -14.10 10.54 21.79
N CYS A 99 -13.75 10.73 20.52
CA CYS A 99 -12.37 11.01 20.11
C CYS A 99 -11.81 12.27 20.75
N GLN A 100 -12.59 13.36 20.79
CA GLN A 100 -12.18 14.59 21.47
C GLN A 100 -11.98 14.38 22.96
N GLY A 101 -12.89 13.65 23.63
CA GLY A 101 -12.76 13.31 25.04
C GLY A 101 -11.51 12.48 25.34
N ILE A 102 -11.19 11.51 24.48
CA ILE A 102 -9.98 10.70 24.60
C ILE A 102 -8.73 11.54 24.37
N ILE A 103 -8.66 12.31 23.28
CA ILE A 103 -7.48 13.13 22.92
C ILE A 103 -7.18 14.18 23.99
N THR A 104 -8.23 14.80 24.55
CA THR A 104 -8.09 15.82 25.59
C THR A 104 -7.95 15.23 27.00
N SER A 105 -8.06 13.91 27.16
CA SER A 105 -7.96 13.27 28.46
C SER A 105 -6.56 13.41 29.07
N PRO A 106 -6.46 13.56 30.41
CA PRO A 106 -5.17 13.60 31.10
C PRO A 106 -4.29 12.37 30.83
N SER A 107 -4.89 11.19 30.65
CA SER A 107 -4.19 9.95 30.32
C SER A 107 -3.62 9.97 28.91
N CYS A 108 -4.35 10.49 27.92
CA CYS A 108 -3.82 10.65 26.57
C CYS A 108 -2.66 11.65 26.54
N MET A 109 -2.79 12.79 27.23
CA MET A 109 -1.71 13.77 27.36
C MET A 109 -0.47 13.17 28.06
N HIS A 110 -0.67 12.35 29.08
CA HIS A 110 0.42 11.60 29.71
C HIS A 110 1.08 10.61 28.74
N ASN A 111 0.30 9.86 27.96
CA ASN A 111 0.82 8.92 26.96
C ASN A 111 1.60 9.65 25.85
N ILE A 112 1.13 10.82 25.39
CA ILE A 112 1.87 11.65 24.41
C ILE A 112 3.19 12.17 25.01
N SER A 113 3.23 12.40 26.33
CA SER A 113 4.46 12.80 27.02
C SER A 113 5.49 11.66 27.12
N THR A 114 5.06 10.40 26.97
CA THR A 114 6.00 9.26 26.91
C THR A 114 6.64 9.18 25.54
N THR A 115 7.96 9.10 25.51
CA THR A 115 8.69 9.04 24.25
C THR A 115 8.49 7.68 23.58
N TYR A 116 8.54 7.66 22.24
CA TYR A 116 8.52 6.42 21.46
C TYR A 116 9.60 5.43 21.93
N ALA A 117 10.81 5.93 22.21
CA ALA A 117 11.94 5.12 22.64
C ALA A 117 11.73 4.47 24.03
N SER A 118 10.97 5.12 24.93
CA SER A 118 10.69 4.60 26.27
C SER A 118 9.54 3.59 26.33
N THR A 119 8.71 3.53 25.28
CA THR A 119 7.56 2.62 25.21
C THR A 119 7.80 1.41 24.31
N MET A 120 8.70 1.54 23.33
CA MET A 120 9.01 0.44 22.41
C MET A 120 10.02 -0.54 22.99
N PRO A 121 9.93 -1.85 22.65
CA PRO A 121 10.90 -2.85 23.06
C PRO A 121 12.33 -2.44 22.69
N ASP A 122 13.29 -2.69 23.59
CA ASP A 122 14.69 -2.27 23.42
C ASP A 122 15.30 -2.67 22.07
N TRP A 123 14.99 -3.88 21.60
CA TRP A 123 15.50 -4.37 20.31
C TRP A 123 15.02 -3.52 19.12
N LEU A 124 13.78 -3.00 19.17
CA LEU A 124 13.20 -2.16 18.14
C LEU A 124 13.85 -0.78 18.20
N THR A 125 13.91 -0.19 19.40
CA THR A 125 14.53 1.12 19.62
C THR A 125 16.01 1.10 19.22
N GLN A 126 16.78 0.07 19.57
CA GLN A 126 18.19 -0.07 19.20
C GLN A 126 18.40 -0.31 17.69
N ALA A 127 17.43 -0.94 17.00
CA ALA A 127 17.51 -1.13 15.55
C ALA A 127 17.36 0.18 14.75
N PHE A 128 16.69 1.19 15.31
CA PHE A 128 16.36 2.43 14.59
C PHE A 128 17.00 3.70 15.17
N PHE A 129 17.26 3.71 16.49
CA PHE A 129 17.66 4.88 17.24
C PHE A 129 18.97 4.64 17.99
N ASN A 130 20.03 5.29 17.53
CA ASN A 130 21.28 5.43 18.26
C ASN A 130 21.38 6.88 18.76
N PRO A 131 21.30 7.14 20.08
CA PRO A 131 21.26 8.49 20.63
C PRO A 131 22.47 9.35 20.23
N GLU A 132 23.69 8.82 20.31
CA GLU A 132 24.92 9.50 19.90
C GLU A 132 24.90 9.86 18.40
N LEU A 133 24.51 8.92 17.55
CA LEU A 133 24.46 9.12 16.10
C LEU A 133 23.39 10.17 15.72
N GLN A 134 22.23 10.14 16.36
CA GLN A 134 21.17 11.12 16.09
C GLN A 134 21.55 12.53 16.58
N ARG A 135 22.23 12.63 17.73
CA ARG A 135 22.79 13.90 18.24
C ARG A 135 23.83 14.46 17.26
N GLN A 136 24.70 13.61 16.74
CA GLN A 136 25.69 14.00 15.73
C GLN A 136 25.03 14.47 14.43
N ARG A 137 23.99 13.79 13.94
CA ARG A 137 23.23 14.20 12.75
C ARG A 137 22.53 15.54 12.91
N LEU A 138 21.93 15.80 14.08
CA LEU A 138 21.34 17.09 14.40
C LEU A 138 22.38 18.21 14.35
N ASN A 139 23.56 17.97 14.92
CA ASN A 139 24.67 18.92 14.91
C ASN A 139 25.27 19.13 13.50
N ALA A 140 25.33 18.08 12.69
CA ALA A 140 25.91 18.09 11.35
C ALA A 140 24.89 18.38 10.23
N HIS A 141 23.62 18.58 10.56
CA HIS A 141 22.50 18.71 9.62
C HIS A 141 22.42 17.60 8.55
N GLN A 142 22.85 16.39 8.87
CA GLN A 142 22.92 15.25 7.93
C GLN A 142 21.74 14.30 8.16
N TYR A 143 20.58 14.64 7.60
CA TYR A 143 19.31 13.94 7.82
C TYR A 143 19.02 12.81 6.82
N CYS A 144 19.74 12.76 5.69
CA CYS A 144 19.37 11.87 4.58
C CYS A 144 19.99 10.47 4.64
N GLU A 145 21.00 10.23 5.48
CA GLU A 145 21.77 8.99 5.44
C GLU A 145 21.55 8.15 6.70
N SER A 146 20.71 7.11 6.59
CA SER A 146 20.75 5.98 7.52
C SER A 146 20.73 4.65 6.78
N ASP A 147 21.70 3.80 7.06
CA ASP A 147 21.71 2.41 6.56
C ASP A 147 20.61 1.55 7.19
N THR A 148 20.02 1.97 8.33
CA THR A 148 18.92 1.28 9.01
C THR A 148 17.55 1.55 8.41
N VAL A 149 17.30 2.69 7.74
CA VAL A 149 16.09 2.86 6.91
C VAL A 149 16.15 1.97 5.66
N ARG A 150 17.35 1.58 5.21
CA ARG A 150 17.53 0.70 4.03
C ARG A 150 17.00 -0.71 4.26
N THR A 151 16.92 -1.21 5.50
CA THR A 151 16.31 -2.52 5.80
C THR A 151 14.77 -2.51 5.73
N MET A 152 14.11 -1.38 6.06
CA MET A 152 12.66 -1.25 5.92
C MET A 152 12.21 -0.89 4.49
N ARG A 153 13.04 -0.16 3.74
CA ARG A 153 12.81 0.16 2.32
C ARG A 153 13.20 -0.98 1.37
N LYS A 154 13.40 -2.20 1.88
CA LYS A 154 13.66 -3.36 1.01
C LYS A 154 12.40 -3.68 0.22
N MET A 155 12.57 -3.79 -1.09
CA MET A 155 11.54 -4.30 -2.01
C MET A 155 11.50 -5.84 -2.02
N ASP A 156 12.17 -6.50 -1.07
CA ASP A 156 12.05 -7.93 -0.85
C ASP A 156 10.58 -8.29 -0.62
N ASP A 157 10.14 -9.40 -1.24
CA ASP A 157 8.78 -9.91 -1.16
C ASP A 157 7.69 -8.90 -1.58
N LEU A 158 8.07 -7.91 -2.40
CA LEU A 158 7.17 -6.98 -3.07
C LEU A 158 6.90 -7.45 -4.50
N HIS A 159 5.63 -7.66 -4.83
CA HIS A 159 5.21 -8.15 -6.13
C HIS A 159 4.33 -7.09 -6.79
N LEU A 160 4.72 -6.67 -8.00
CA LEU A 160 3.88 -5.82 -8.84
C LEU A 160 2.69 -6.65 -9.33
N ALA A 161 1.47 -6.15 -9.14
CA ALA A 161 0.27 -6.73 -9.74
C ALA A 161 0.03 -6.09 -11.11
N ASP A 162 0.00 -4.76 -11.18
CA ASP A 162 -0.09 -4.02 -12.44
C ASP A 162 0.29 -2.53 -12.29
N PHE A 163 0.43 -1.87 -13.44
CA PHE A 163 0.65 -0.44 -13.58
C PHE A 163 -0.34 0.14 -14.60
N VAL A 164 -1.36 0.85 -14.11
CA VAL A 164 -2.53 1.27 -14.92
C VAL A 164 -2.69 2.78 -14.94
N GLU A 165 -3.21 3.34 -16.03
CA GLU A 165 -3.46 4.79 -16.15
C GLU A 165 -4.76 5.17 -15.43
N LEU A 166 -4.71 5.30 -14.10
CA LEU A 166 -5.82 5.71 -13.24
C LEU A 166 -5.38 6.88 -12.34
N ARG A 167 -6.32 7.78 -12.03
CA ARG A 167 -6.06 8.99 -11.22
C ARG A 167 -6.18 8.75 -9.71
N LEU A 168 -6.91 7.72 -9.29
CA LEU A 168 -7.25 7.42 -7.88
C LEU A 168 -7.87 8.61 -7.14
N LYS A 169 -8.76 9.37 -7.81
CA LYS A 169 -9.46 10.52 -7.19
C LYS A 169 -10.95 10.26 -7.01
N SER A 170 -11.48 9.17 -7.57
CA SER A 170 -12.90 8.83 -7.52
C SER A 170 -13.10 7.37 -7.12
N LYS A 171 -14.31 7.04 -6.63
CA LYS A 171 -14.70 5.67 -6.32
C LYS A 171 -14.50 4.73 -7.51
N SER A 172 -14.92 5.16 -8.71
CA SER A 172 -14.76 4.38 -9.94
C SER A 172 -13.29 4.10 -10.28
N ASP A 173 -12.37 5.02 -9.98
CA ASP A 173 -10.94 4.76 -10.18
C ASP A 173 -10.45 3.65 -9.23
N PHE A 174 -10.91 3.65 -7.98
CA PHE A 174 -10.55 2.61 -7.01
C PHE A 174 -11.19 1.27 -7.36
N ASP A 175 -12.47 1.25 -7.74
CA ASP A 175 -13.16 0.02 -8.16
C ASP A 175 -12.42 -0.61 -9.37
N ALA A 176 -12.03 0.19 -10.36
CA ALA A 176 -11.22 -0.28 -11.49
C ALA A 176 -9.84 -0.83 -11.05
N ALA A 177 -9.18 -0.19 -10.08
CA ALA A 177 -7.92 -0.71 -9.53
C ALA A 177 -8.12 -2.03 -8.78
N TYR A 178 -9.23 -2.19 -8.04
CA TYR A 178 -9.56 -3.44 -7.36
C TYR A 178 -9.90 -4.56 -8.33
N ASP A 179 -10.63 -4.27 -9.42
CA ASP A 179 -10.94 -5.26 -10.45
C ASP A 179 -9.67 -5.88 -11.05
N VAL A 180 -8.66 -5.05 -11.31
CA VAL A 180 -7.33 -5.51 -11.75
C VAL A 180 -6.76 -6.49 -10.73
N VAL A 181 -6.74 -6.13 -9.45
CA VAL A 181 -6.17 -6.98 -8.39
C VAL A 181 -6.96 -8.26 -8.18
N PHE A 182 -8.29 -8.21 -8.15
CA PHE A 182 -9.12 -9.38 -7.88
C PHE A 182 -9.08 -10.40 -9.01
N SER A 183 -8.77 -9.97 -10.23
CA SER A 183 -8.53 -10.87 -11.36
C SER A 183 -7.26 -11.72 -11.20
N THR A 184 -6.32 -11.34 -10.31
CA THR A 184 -5.00 -12.00 -10.13
C THR A 184 -4.97 -13.10 -9.06
N GLY A 185 -6.13 -13.66 -8.71
CA GLY A 185 -6.24 -14.72 -7.70
C GLY A 185 -6.30 -14.23 -6.24
N LEU A 186 -6.06 -12.93 -5.99
CA LEU A 186 -6.16 -12.35 -4.64
C LEU A 186 -7.56 -12.49 -4.04
N GLY A 187 -8.60 -12.54 -4.87
CA GLY A 187 -9.97 -12.82 -4.41
C GLY A 187 -10.09 -14.20 -3.70
N ASN A 188 -9.29 -15.19 -4.07
CA ASN A 188 -9.27 -16.48 -3.38
C ASN A 188 -8.55 -16.43 -2.02
N TYR A 189 -7.52 -15.58 -1.90
CA TYR A 189 -6.87 -15.31 -0.62
C TYR A 189 -7.86 -14.63 0.35
N MET A 190 -8.59 -13.62 -0.13
CA MET A 190 -9.57 -12.86 0.67
C MET A 190 -10.75 -13.68 1.18
N LYS A 191 -11.09 -14.81 0.54
CA LYS A 191 -12.09 -15.75 1.08
C LYS A 191 -11.63 -16.43 2.37
N LYS A 192 -10.32 -16.48 2.63
CA LYS A 192 -9.71 -17.20 3.77
C LYS A 192 -9.11 -16.24 4.80
N PHE A 193 -8.46 -15.18 4.33
CA PHE A 193 -7.69 -14.27 5.16
C PHE A 193 -8.04 -12.80 4.90
N VAL A 194 -7.84 -11.96 5.90
CA VAL A 194 -7.98 -10.51 5.78
C VAL A 194 -6.82 -9.96 4.95
N LEU A 195 -7.15 -9.13 3.96
CA LEU A 195 -6.17 -8.36 3.21
C LEU A 195 -6.05 -6.97 3.83
N VAL A 196 -4.85 -6.60 4.23
CA VAL A 196 -4.60 -5.26 4.77
C VAL A 196 -4.32 -4.31 3.62
N GLN A 197 -5.03 -3.19 3.57
CA GLN A 197 -4.75 -2.13 2.61
C GLN A 197 -4.58 -0.81 3.36
N PRO A 198 -3.34 -0.34 3.58
CA PRO A 198 -3.12 1.05 3.94
C PRO A 198 -3.52 1.93 2.75
N GLY A 199 -4.36 2.93 3.00
CA GLY A 199 -4.71 3.94 2.01
C GLY A 199 -4.66 5.30 2.65
N ASP A 200 -4.14 6.29 1.91
CA ASP A 200 -4.26 7.70 2.27
C ASP A 200 -5.58 8.27 1.74
N TRP A 201 -5.98 9.46 2.18
CA TRP A 201 -7.17 10.14 1.65
C TRP A 201 -7.07 10.31 0.12
N PRO A 202 -8.11 9.98 -0.68
CA PRO A 202 -9.49 9.65 -0.29
C PRO A 202 -9.79 8.15 -0.11
N CYS A 203 -8.79 7.27 -0.22
CA CYS A 203 -8.96 5.82 -0.21
C CYS A 203 -9.69 5.31 1.05
N GLN A 204 -9.33 5.82 2.24
CA GLN A 204 -9.94 5.43 3.52
C GLN A 204 -11.47 5.63 3.54
N PHE A 205 -11.92 6.77 3.00
CA PHE A 205 -13.34 7.12 2.95
C PHE A 205 -14.13 6.23 1.98
N LEU A 206 -13.54 5.98 0.81
CA LEU A 206 -14.19 5.22 -0.25
C LEU A 206 -14.31 3.72 0.09
N LEU A 207 -13.34 3.17 0.83
CA LEU A 207 -13.37 1.80 1.33
C LEU A 207 -14.47 1.59 2.38
N GLN A 208 -14.69 2.56 3.26
CA GLN A 208 -15.71 2.47 4.29
C GLN A 208 -17.12 2.45 3.70
N ALA A 209 -17.35 3.18 2.61
CA ALA A 209 -18.62 3.19 1.88
C ALA A 209 -18.93 1.87 1.13
N ASN A 210 -17.92 1.03 0.86
CA ASN A 210 -18.10 -0.26 0.18
C ASN A 210 -18.48 -1.40 1.14
N ASN A 211 -18.31 -1.22 2.46
CA ASN A 211 -18.64 -2.22 3.48
C ASN A 211 -19.97 -1.95 4.20
N LEU A 212 -20.65 -0.84 3.87
CA LEU A 212 -22.02 -0.60 4.31
C LEU A 212 -22.97 -1.28 3.32
N PRO A 213 -23.89 -2.16 3.76
CA PRO A 213 -24.99 -2.54 2.89
C PRO A 213 -25.73 -1.24 2.56
N VAL A 214 -25.76 -0.90 1.27
CA VAL A 214 -26.64 0.13 0.75
C VAL A 214 -28.05 -0.35 1.06
N SER A 215 -28.63 0.14 2.15
CA SER A 215 -30.08 0.14 2.30
C SER A 215 -30.59 1.14 1.26
N GLU A 216 -30.89 0.63 0.08
CA GLU A 216 -31.81 1.26 -0.86
C GLU A 216 -33.15 1.46 -0.13
N GLU A 217 -33.30 2.58 0.57
CA GLU A 217 -34.59 3.14 0.99
C GLU A 217 -34.32 4.49 1.67
N VAL A 218 -34.04 5.53 0.89
CA VAL A 218 -34.72 6.84 0.98
C VAL A 218 -34.55 7.52 -0.40
N GLN A 219 -35.24 6.98 -1.41
CA GLN A 219 -35.84 7.86 -2.41
C GLN A 219 -37.18 8.31 -1.84
N GLN A 220 -37.45 9.61 -1.92
CA GLN A 220 -38.69 10.31 -1.52
C GLN A 220 -38.77 10.71 -0.04
N LEU A 221 -38.21 11.88 0.28
CA LEU A 221 -38.95 13.07 0.70
C LEU A 221 -38.07 14.33 0.50
#